data_AF-A0A7J4TN90-F1
#
_entry.id   AF-A0A7J4TN90-F1
#
_cell.length_a   1.000
_cell.length_b   1.000
_cell.length_c   1.000
_cell.angle_alpha   90.00
_cell.angle_beta   90.00
_cell.angle_gamma   90.00
#
_symmetry.space_group_name_H-M   'P 1'
#
loop_
_entity.id
_entity.type
_entity.pdbx_description
1 polymer ?
#
loop_
_entity_poly.entity_id
_entity_poly.type
_entity_poly.pdbx_seq_one_letter_code
_entity_poly.pdbx_strand_id
1 'polypeptide(L)'
;MASVLTLEHVNVEGRTVIVRVDINSPMAPDHSFLDDTRIKAIVPTLNRLSKAKVVLLAHQSRPGKKDFTSTLGHSRELGRILGRPVKWVEDLAGDKAMAAIESLEIGEILMLNNVRMYDEEIKTKGTFDVMAETQMVQKLASVADLYVYDAFACAHRATPSGVGFTNLIPCVAGELMANEIRKLDRALENPARPCIAVLGGVKVDD
;
A
#
# COMPACT_ATOMS: atom_id res chain seq x y z
N MET A 1 18.37 -13.04 -8.20
CA MET A 1 16.98 -12.58 -8.44
C MET A 1 16.96 -11.40 -9.38
N ALA A 2 15.86 -11.17 -10.11
CA ALA A 2 15.70 -9.99 -10.96
C ALA A 2 15.84 -8.71 -10.12
N SER A 3 16.53 -7.69 -10.63
CA SER A 3 16.67 -6.41 -9.94
C SER A 3 15.31 -5.73 -9.82
N VAL A 4 14.82 -5.55 -8.60
CA VAL A 4 13.57 -4.82 -8.33
C VAL A 4 13.88 -3.33 -8.30
N LEU A 5 13.16 -2.55 -9.11
CA LEU A 5 13.28 -1.09 -9.07
C LEU A 5 12.74 -0.56 -7.73
N THR A 6 13.45 0.39 -7.15
CA THR A 6 13.13 1.04 -5.86
C THR A 6 12.97 2.54 -6.05
N LEU A 7 12.60 3.25 -4.98
CA LEU A 7 12.58 4.71 -4.95
C LEU A 7 13.94 5.39 -5.25
N GLU A 8 15.05 4.66 -5.23
CA GLU A 8 16.37 5.19 -5.66
C GLU A 8 16.47 5.36 -7.17
N HIS A 9 15.63 4.67 -7.95
CA HIS A 9 15.71 4.60 -9.40
C HIS A 9 14.78 5.60 -10.10
N VAL A 10 14.02 6.40 -9.35
CA VAL A 10 13.00 7.31 -9.88
C VAL A 10 13.08 8.68 -9.23
N ASN A 11 12.79 9.74 -10.01
CA ASN A 11 12.56 11.06 -9.47
C ASN A 11 11.07 11.22 -9.12
N VAL A 12 10.78 11.62 -7.89
CA VAL A 12 9.41 11.75 -7.36
C VAL A 12 8.98 13.21 -7.17
N GLU A 13 9.88 14.18 -7.39
CA GLU A 13 9.60 15.60 -7.15
C GLU A 13 8.48 16.11 -8.05
N GLY A 14 7.45 16.68 -7.45
CA GLY A 14 6.26 17.22 -8.12
C GLY A 14 5.28 16.19 -8.68
N ARG A 15 5.60 14.89 -8.62
CA ARG A 15 4.78 13.81 -9.20
C ARG A 15 3.61 13.42 -8.31
N THR A 16 2.52 12.98 -8.94
CA THR A 16 1.43 12.28 -8.25
C THR A 16 1.77 10.80 -8.14
N VAL A 17 1.89 10.31 -6.92
CA VAL A 17 2.38 8.96 -6.61
C VAL A 17 1.30 8.18 -5.88
N ILE A 18 0.82 7.10 -6.49
CA ILE A 18 -0.03 6.11 -5.82
C ILE A 18 0.87 5.20 -4.99
N VAL A 19 0.56 5.04 -3.71
CA VAL A 19 1.32 4.19 -2.79
C VAL A 19 0.39 3.18 -2.16
N ARG A 20 0.59 1.90 -2.49
CA ARG A 20 -0.18 0.80 -1.89
C ARG A 20 0.58 0.26 -0.68
N VAL A 21 -0.05 0.39 0.49
CA VAL A 21 0.54 0.08 1.79
C VAL A 21 -0.23 -1.02 2.52
N ASP A 22 0.46 -1.75 3.40
CA ASP A 22 -0.21 -2.62 4.38
C ASP A 22 -0.24 -1.96 5.76
N ILE A 23 -1.38 -1.34 6.08
CA ILE A 23 -1.67 -0.75 7.38
C ILE A 23 -2.82 -1.46 8.10
N ASN A 24 -3.17 -2.67 7.64
CA ASN A 24 -4.22 -3.47 8.26
C ASN A 24 -3.79 -3.86 9.68
N SER A 25 -4.46 -3.31 10.68
CA SER A 25 -4.03 -3.35 12.08
C SER A 25 -5.13 -3.92 12.97
N PRO A 26 -4.78 -4.68 14.03
CA PRO A 26 -5.77 -5.15 14.98
C PRO A 26 -6.40 -3.96 15.71
N MET A 27 -7.73 -4.02 15.88
CA MET A 27 -8.52 -2.96 16.49
C MET A 27 -9.33 -3.48 17.68
N ALA A 28 -9.49 -2.61 18.68
CA ALA A 28 -10.42 -2.81 19.77
C ALA A 28 -11.88 -2.61 19.29
N PRO A 29 -12.88 -2.99 20.09
CA PRO A 29 -14.29 -2.82 19.74
C PRO A 29 -14.74 -1.37 19.49
N ASP A 30 -14.03 -0.39 20.05
CA ASP A 30 -14.22 1.04 19.84
C ASP A 30 -13.43 1.59 18.63
N HIS A 31 -12.81 0.70 17.86
CA HIS A 31 -11.95 0.98 16.71
C HIS A 31 -10.62 1.68 17.04
N SER A 32 -10.18 1.68 18.30
CA SER A 32 -8.81 2.10 18.63
C SER A 32 -7.80 1.06 18.12
N PHE A 33 -6.64 1.52 17.64
CA PHE A 33 -5.55 0.63 17.23
C PHE A 33 -4.94 -0.06 18.46
N LEU A 34 -4.87 -1.40 18.41
CA LEU A 34 -4.19 -2.20 19.44
C LEU A 34 -2.68 -2.33 19.16
N ASP A 35 -2.31 -2.25 17.88
CA ASP A 35 -0.93 -2.28 17.40
C ASP A 35 -0.81 -1.36 16.17
N ASP A 36 0.11 -0.41 16.23
CA ASP A 36 0.39 0.59 15.19
C ASP A 36 1.67 0.27 14.39
N THR A 37 2.29 -0.90 14.61
CA THR A 37 3.57 -1.28 13.99
C THR A 37 3.52 -1.19 12.46
N ARG A 38 2.42 -1.64 11.84
CA ARG A 38 2.23 -1.57 10.38
C ARG A 38 2.06 -0.14 9.87
N ILE A 39 1.43 0.73 10.65
CA ILE A 39 1.28 2.16 10.31
C ILE A 39 2.65 2.86 10.40
N LYS A 40 3.44 2.55 11.42
CA LYS A 40 4.82 3.07 11.56
C LYS A 40 5.75 2.58 10.45
N ALA A 41 5.56 1.34 10.00
CA ALA A 41 6.48 0.70 9.05
C ALA A 41 6.52 1.40 7.67
N ILE A 42 5.48 2.16 7.30
CA ILE A 42 5.42 2.87 6.00
C ILE A 42 6.01 4.28 6.06
N VAL A 43 6.33 4.80 7.26
CA VAL A 43 6.87 6.15 7.44
C VAL A 43 8.14 6.41 6.62
N PRO A 44 9.11 5.47 6.52
CA PRO A 44 10.30 5.67 5.69
C PRO A 44 9.97 5.96 4.22
N THR A 45 9.03 5.21 3.64
CA THR A 45 8.54 5.42 2.27
C THR A 45 7.92 6.82 2.11
N LEU A 46 7.06 7.23 3.05
CA LEU A 46 6.42 8.55 3.00
C LEU A 46 7.40 9.71 3.15
N ASN A 47 8.49 9.52 3.90
CA ASN A 47 9.54 10.53 4.04
C ASN A 47 10.32 10.72 2.73
N ARG A 48 10.58 9.63 2.00
CA ARG A 48 11.19 9.66 0.65
C ARG A 48 10.30 10.34 -0.38
N LEU A 49 8.98 10.28 -0.17
CA LEU A 49 7.97 10.92 -1.01
C LEU A 49 7.55 12.32 -0.54
N SER A 50 8.32 12.96 0.35
CA SER A 50 7.99 14.28 0.91
C SER A 50 7.89 15.42 -0.13
N LYS A 51 8.45 15.22 -1.33
CA LYS A 51 8.36 16.15 -2.46
C LYS A 51 7.36 15.71 -3.55
N ALA A 52 6.54 14.70 -3.28
CA ALA A 52 5.52 14.20 -4.18
C ALA A 52 4.11 14.56 -3.66
N LYS A 53 3.10 14.41 -4.51
CA LYS A 53 1.69 14.39 -4.12
C LYS A 53 1.33 12.93 -3.88
N VAL A 54 1.10 12.53 -2.63
CA VAL A 54 0.98 11.11 -2.27
C VAL A 54 -0.49 10.70 -2.17
N VAL A 55 -0.86 9.62 -2.84
CA VAL A 55 -2.20 9.01 -2.78
C VAL A 55 -2.08 7.60 -2.21
N LEU A 56 -2.58 7.38 -0.99
CA LEU A 56 -2.46 6.11 -0.27
C LEU A 56 -3.64 5.18 -0.54
N LEU A 57 -3.30 3.95 -0.92
CA LEU A 57 -4.22 2.81 -1.03
C LEU A 57 -3.96 1.82 0.11
N ALA A 58 -5.00 1.55 0.90
CA ALA A 58 -4.94 0.68 2.06
C ALA A 58 -6.19 -0.18 2.17
N HIS A 59 -6.05 -1.30 2.88
CA HIS A 59 -7.20 -2.06 3.34
C HIS A 59 -7.16 -2.22 4.85
N GLN A 60 -8.34 -2.35 5.44
CA GLN A 60 -8.52 -2.74 6.83
C GLN A 60 -9.53 -3.90 6.86
N SER A 61 -9.10 -5.06 7.37
CA SER A 61 -9.87 -6.29 7.48
C SER A 61 -10.62 -6.70 6.19
N ARG A 62 -11.81 -7.30 6.30
CA ARG A 62 -12.64 -7.79 5.20
C ARG A 62 -14.14 -7.78 5.58
N PRO A 63 -15.05 -7.69 4.60
CA PRO A 63 -16.50 -7.68 4.85
C PRO A 63 -16.95 -8.82 5.79
N GLY A 64 -17.85 -8.49 6.71
CA GLY A 64 -18.38 -9.41 7.72
C GLY A 64 -17.52 -9.56 8.99
N LYS A 65 -16.37 -8.88 9.07
CA LYS A 65 -15.57 -8.81 10.30
C LYS A 65 -15.84 -7.51 11.07
N LYS A 66 -15.73 -7.57 12.40
CA LYS A 66 -16.00 -6.42 13.29
C LYS A 66 -15.01 -5.28 13.12
N ASP A 67 -13.78 -5.59 12.73
CA ASP A 67 -12.68 -4.66 12.48
C ASP A 67 -12.62 -4.20 11.01
N PHE A 68 -13.70 -4.42 10.22
CA PHE A 68 -13.83 -3.90 8.85
C PHE A 68 -14.39 -2.48 8.87
N THR A 69 -13.50 -1.50 8.74
CA THR A 69 -13.82 -0.08 8.84
C THR A 69 -13.30 0.71 7.63
N SER A 70 -13.68 1.99 7.54
CA SER A 70 -13.00 2.92 6.64
C SER A 70 -11.56 3.19 7.10
N THR A 71 -10.81 3.88 6.25
CA THR A 71 -9.42 4.31 6.52
C THR A 71 -9.34 5.66 7.25
N LEU A 72 -10.46 6.23 7.71
CA LEU A 72 -10.47 7.52 8.43
C LEU A 72 -9.69 7.46 9.75
N GLY A 73 -9.78 6.33 10.48
CA GLY A 73 -8.98 6.13 11.68
C GLY A 73 -7.48 6.09 11.36
N HIS A 74 -7.12 5.39 10.28
CA HIS A 74 -5.74 5.24 9.83
C HIS A 74 -5.13 6.56 9.37
N SER A 75 -5.87 7.42 8.67
CA SER A 75 -5.36 8.72 8.25
C SER A 75 -5.02 9.61 9.44
N ARG A 76 -5.89 9.63 10.47
CA ARG A 76 -5.64 10.36 11.72
C ARG A 76 -4.42 9.83 12.46
N GLU A 77 -4.32 8.52 12.62
CA GLU A 77 -3.21 7.90 13.36
C GLU A 77 -1.89 8.05 12.61
N LEU A 78 -1.89 7.87 11.29
CA LEU A 78 -0.72 8.13 10.46
C LEU A 78 -0.28 9.59 10.54
N GLY A 79 -1.22 10.53 10.50
CA GLY A 79 -0.92 11.96 10.66
C GLY A 79 -0.28 12.28 12.01
N ARG A 80 -0.77 11.64 13.09
CA ARG A 80 -0.19 11.75 14.45
C ARG A 80 1.26 11.22 14.48
N ILE A 81 1.50 10.05 13.91
CA ILE A 81 2.83 9.40 13.87
C ILE A 81 3.82 10.21 13.03
N LEU A 82 3.36 10.74 11.90
CA LEU A 82 4.19 11.42 10.92
C LEU A 82 4.46 12.90 11.29
N GLY A 83 3.64 13.48 12.18
CA GLY A 83 3.73 14.89 12.56
C GLY A 83 3.29 15.87 11.47
N ARG A 84 2.56 15.40 10.45
CA ARG A 84 2.00 16.22 9.36
C ARG A 84 0.61 15.71 8.97
N PRO A 85 -0.29 16.58 8.47
CA PRO A 85 -1.65 16.19 8.15
C PRO A 85 -1.70 15.15 7.03
N VAL A 86 -2.61 14.18 7.18
CA VAL A 86 -3.00 13.24 6.12
C VAL A 86 -4.46 13.52 5.81
N LYS A 87 -4.73 14.03 4.61
CA LYS A 87 -6.09 14.24 4.11
C LYS A 87 -6.77 12.89 3.94
N TRP A 88 -8.09 12.86 4.04
CA TRP A 88 -8.88 11.65 3.84
C TRP A 88 -10.13 11.98 3.04
N VAL A 89 -10.52 11.05 2.16
CA VAL A 89 -11.75 11.15 1.37
C VAL A 89 -12.55 9.86 1.50
N GLU A 90 -13.86 10.00 1.67
CA GLU A 90 -14.82 8.89 1.72
C GLU A 90 -15.14 8.37 0.30
N ASP A 91 -14.10 8.08 -0.47
CA ASP A 91 -14.18 7.56 -1.83
C ASP A 91 -12.86 6.90 -2.20
N LEU A 92 -12.86 6.07 -3.23
CA LEU A 92 -11.69 5.37 -3.75
C LEU A 92 -11.35 5.77 -5.18
N ALA A 93 -12.34 5.86 -6.06
CA ALA A 93 -12.12 6.17 -7.48
C ALA A 93 -13.34 6.84 -8.14
N GLY A 94 -14.30 7.31 -7.33
CA GLY A 94 -15.39 8.17 -7.81
C GLY A 94 -14.96 9.63 -7.89
N ASP A 95 -15.91 10.49 -8.23
CA ASP A 95 -15.67 11.90 -8.52
C ASP A 95 -15.06 12.66 -7.32
N LYS A 96 -15.39 12.26 -6.09
CA LYS A 96 -14.82 12.87 -4.88
C LYS A 96 -13.35 12.52 -4.73
N ALA A 97 -12.97 11.26 -4.98
CA ALA A 97 -11.58 10.85 -4.96
C ALA A 97 -10.77 11.58 -6.05
N MET A 98 -11.30 11.63 -7.28
CA MET A 98 -10.62 12.29 -8.40
C MET A 98 -10.38 13.78 -8.13
N ALA A 99 -11.41 14.50 -7.69
CA ALA A 99 -11.28 15.92 -7.33
C ALA A 99 -10.30 16.14 -6.18
N ALA A 100 -10.30 15.26 -5.17
CA ALA A 100 -9.36 15.34 -4.05
C ALA A 100 -7.90 15.13 -4.51
N ILE A 101 -7.66 14.18 -5.41
CA ILE A 101 -6.32 13.91 -5.98
C ILE A 101 -5.84 15.10 -6.80
N GLU A 102 -6.68 15.66 -7.66
CA GLU A 102 -6.34 16.83 -8.49
C GLU A 102 -5.99 18.06 -7.65
N SER A 103 -6.66 18.22 -6.51
CA SER A 103 -6.42 19.33 -5.57
C SER A 103 -5.16 19.19 -4.71
N LEU A 104 -4.42 18.07 -4.81
CA LEU A 104 -3.23 17.87 -3.99
C LEU A 104 -2.11 18.83 -4.34
N GLU A 105 -1.51 19.40 -3.30
CA GLU A 105 -0.28 20.16 -3.38
C GLU A 105 0.95 19.28 -3.10
N ILE A 106 2.12 19.75 -3.53
CA ILE A 106 3.38 19.02 -3.34
C ILE A 106 3.64 18.83 -1.84
N GLY A 107 3.94 17.59 -1.45
CA GLY A 107 4.21 17.20 -0.07
C GLY A 107 2.97 16.82 0.74
N GLU A 108 1.78 17.01 0.16
CA GLU A 108 0.54 16.55 0.77
C GLU A 108 0.30 15.05 0.55
N ILE A 109 -0.45 14.48 1.50
CA ILE A 109 -0.80 13.06 1.52
C ILE A 109 -2.32 12.95 1.59
N LEU A 110 -2.91 12.22 0.66
CA LEU A 110 -4.31 11.83 0.67
C LEU A 110 -4.42 10.32 0.91
N MET A 111 -5.25 9.93 1.87
CA MET A 111 -5.66 8.55 2.06
C MET A 111 -7.05 8.32 1.50
N LEU A 112 -7.16 7.40 0.53
CA LEU A 112 -8.43 6.98 -0.03
C LEU A 112 -9.14 5.99 0.91
N ASN A 113 -10.43 5.75 0.66
CA ASN A 113 -11.20 4.81 1.46
C ASN A 113 -10.69 3.37 1.31
N ASN A 114 -11.14 2.47 2.20
CA ASN A 114 -10.70 1.09 2.25
C ASN A 114 -10.95 0.36 0.92
N VAL A 115 -9.89 -0.12 0.26
CA VAL A 115 -10.01 -0.77 -1.07
C VAL A 115 -10.95 -1.97 -1.07
N ARG A 116 -11.06 -2.67 0.07
CA ARG A 116 -11.96 -3.84 0.21
C ARG A 116 -13.43 -3.48 0.42
N MET A 117 -13.77 -2.19 0.48
CA MET A 117 -15.18 -1.75 0.38
C MET A 117 -15.68 -1.75 -1.07
N TYR A 118 -14.77 -1.91 -2.04
CA TYR A 118 -15.10 -1.96 -3.45
C TYR A 118 -15.08 -3.41 -3.93
N ASP A 119 -16.14 -3.80 -4.62
CA ASP A 119 -16.37 -5.18 -5.03
C ASP A 119 -15.28 -5.70 -5.96
N GLU A 120 -14.74 -4.86 -6.85
CA GLU A 120 -13.70 -5.25 -7.79
C GLU A 120 -12.42 -5.70 -7.08
N GLU A 121 -12.06 -5.11 -5.93
CA GLU A 121 -10.87 -5.50 -5.17
C GLU A 121 -10.98 -6.93 -4.61
N ILE A 122 -12.20 -7.38 -4.28
CA ILE A 122 -12.45 -8.68 -3.65
C ILE A 122 -12.83 -9.75 -4.68
N LYS A 123 -13.64 -9.38 -5.67
CA LYS A 123 -14.30 -10.33 -6.58
C LYS A 123 -13.49 -10.58 -7.85
N THR A 124 -12.66 -9.62 -8.28
CA THR A 124 -11.86 -9.78 -9.48
C THR A 124 -10.77 -10.83 -9.27
N LYS A 125 -10.70 -11.80 -10.18
CA LYS A 125 -9.70 -12.86 -10.22
C LYS A 125 -9.22 -12.98 -11.66
N GLY A 126 -7.92 -13.19 -11.86
CA GLY A 126 -7.36 -13.32 -13.20
C GLY A 126 -5.90 -12.94 -13.26
N THR A 127 -5.44 -12.68 -14.48
CA THR A 127 -4.09 -12.22 -14.80
C THR A 127 -3.91 -10.75 -14.42
N PHE A 128 -2.68 -10.25 -14.57
CA PHE A 128 -2.37 -8.84 -14.28
C PHE A 128 -3.12 -7.90 -15.22
N ASP A 129 -3.38 -8.33 -16.46
CA ASP A 129 -4.17 -7.57 -17.43
C ASP A 129 -5.62 -7.40 -16.98
N VAL A 130 -6.24 -8.47 -16.45
CA VAL A 130 -7.59 -8.39 -15.87
C VAL A 130 -7.64 -7.42 -14.68
N MET A 131 -6.59 -7.38 -13.86
CA MET A 131 -6.49 -6.43 -12.75
C MET A 131 -6.35 -4.99 -13.26
N ALA A 132 -5.59 -4.80 -14.34
CA ALA A 132 -5.37 -3.49 -14.96
C ALA A 132 -6.65 -2.91 -15.57
N GLU A 133 -7.56 -3.75 -16.08
CA GLU A 133 -8.83 -3.33 -16.70
C GLU A 133 -9.91 -2.88 -15.70
N THR A 134 -9.69 -3.07 -14.40
CA THR A 134 -10.66 -2.66 -13.38
C THR A 134 -10.86 -1.14 -13.35
N GLN A 135 -12.07 -0.71 -12.98
CA GLN A 135 -12.43 0.71 -13.07
C GLN A 135 -11.62 1.57 -12.11
N MET A 136 -11.42 1.11 -10.87
CA MET A 136 -10.54 1.80 -9.92
C MET A 136 -9.15 1.98 -10.49
N VAL A 137 -8.56 0.93 -11.07
CA VAL A 137 -7.18 0.98 -11.56
C VAL A 137 -7.05 1.93 -12.73
N GLN A 138 -7.94 1.84 -13.73
CA GLN A 138 -7.94 2.74 -14.89
C GLN A 138 -8.09 4.21 -14.50
N LYS A 139 -9.03 4.51 -13.59
CA LYS A 139 -9.26 5.89 -13.13
C LYS A 139 -8.12 6.45 -12.31
N LEU A 140 -7.57 5.67 -11.39
CA LEU A 140 -6.46 6.15 -10.56
C LEU A 140 -5.16 6.26 -11.36
N ALA A 141 -4.90 5.33 -12.28
CA ALA A 141 -3.73 5.38 -13.15
C ALA A 141 -3.72 6.60 -14.07
N SER A 142 -4.89 7.10 -14.50
CA SER A 142 -4.97 8.26 -15.40
C SER A 142 -4.56 9.59 -14.77
N VAL A 143 -4.47 9.65 -13.44
CA VAL A 143 -4.08 10.86 -12.68
C VAL A 143 -2.78 10.68 -11.90
N ALA A 144 -2.04 9.59 -12.12
CA ALA A 144 -0.82 9.26 -11.40
C ALA A 144 0.36 9.04 -12.35
N ASP A 145 1.55 9.47 -11.91
CA ASP A 145 2.80 9.35 -12.67
C ASP A 145 3.63 8.11 -12.29
N LEU A 146 3.40 7.59 -11.07
CA LEU A 146 4.20 6.53 -10.47
C LEU A 146 3.34 5.70 -9.51
N TYR A 147 3.57 4.40 -9.51
CA TYR A 147 3.04 3.46 -8.53
C TYR A 147 4.16 2.94 -7.62
N VAL A 148 3.95 3.03 -6.31
CA VAL A 148 4.85 2.50 -5.28
C VAL A 148 4.14 1.38 -4.55
N TYR A 149 4.68 0.16 -4.64
CA TYR A 149 4.16 -0.99 -3.90
C TYR A 149 4.97 -1.21 -2.63
N ASP A 150 4.32 -1.01 -1.47
CA ASP A 150 4.94 -1.06 -0.15
C ASP A 150 4.17 -1.95 0.84
N ALA A 151 3.48 -2.96 0.31
CA ALA A 151 2.61 -3.88 1.04
C ALA A 151 3.12 -5.33 0.97
N PHE A 152 4.33 -5.62 1.49
CA PHE A 152 4.98 -6.93 1.36
C PHE A 152 4.10 -8.09 1.86
N ALA A 153 3.44 -7.94 3.01
CA ALA A 153 2.56 -8.99 3.55
C ALA A 153 1.34 -9.31 2.67
N CYS A 154 1.01 -8.43 1.71
CA CYS A 154 -0.04 -8.64 0.71
C CYS A 154 0.49 -9.13 -0.65
N ALA A 155 1.82 -9.18 -0.86
CA ALA A 155 2.45 -9.46 -2.15
C ALA A 155 2.13 -10.86 -2.71
N HIS A 156 1.74 -11.81 -1.86
CA HIS A 156 1.31 -13.16 -2.27
C HIS A 156 -0.09 -13.21 -2.92
N ARG A 157 -0.77 -12.06 -3.11
CA ARG A 157 -2.13 -11.98 -3.68
C ARG A 157 -2.18 -11.07 -4.89
N ALA A 158 -2.69 -11.58 -6.00
CA ALA A 158 -3.06 -10.76 -7.15
C ALA A 158 -4.42 -10.08 -6.87
N THR A 159 -4.38 -8.78 -6.62
CA THR A 159 -5.56 -7.93 -6.41
C THR A 159 -5.43 -6.67 -7.28
N PRO A 160 -6.55 -6.02 -7.67
CA PRO A 160 -6.53 -4.80 -8.45
C PRO A 160 -5.61 -3.72 -7.86
N SER A 161 -5.78 -3.41 -6.57
CA SER A 161 -4.97 -2.39 -5.89
C SER A 161 -3.50 -2.78 -5.71
N GLY A 162 -3.17 -4.08 -5.82
CA GLY A 162 -1.82 -4.60 -5.64
C GLY A 162 -1.03 -4.66 -6.95
N VAL A 163 -1.60 -5.29 -7.98
CA VAL A 163 -0.89 -5.59 -9.24
C VAL A 163 -1.47 -4.86 -10.46
N GLY A 164 -2.66 -4.26 -10.37
CA GLY A 164 -3.32 -3.69 -11.55
C GLY A 164 -2.58 -2.51 -12.19
N PHE A 165 -1.84 -1.73 -11.39
CA PHE A 165 -1.12 -0.56 -11.89
C PHE A 165 0.18 -0.90 -12.64
N THR A 166 0.73 -2.11 -12.45
CA THR A 166 2.11 -2.43 -12.86
C THR A 166 2.33 -2.43 -14.37
N ASN A 167 1.26 -2.61 -15.15
CA ASN A 167 1.31 -2.59 -16.61
C ASN A 167 0.90 -1.23 -17.21
N LEU A 168 0.43 -0.29 -16.38
CA LEU A 168 -0.12 0.99 -16.83
C LEU A 168 0.84 2.16 -16.58
N ILE A 169 1.48 2.16 -15.41
CA ILE A 169 2.39 3.22 -14.97
C ILE A 169 3.64 2.61 -14.33
N PRO A 170 4.78 3.34 -14.32
CA PRO A 170 6.01 2.84 -13.71
C PRO A 170 5.78 2.37 -12.27
N CYS A 171 6.26 1.16 -11.95
CA CYS A 171 6.10 0.54 -10.64
C CYS A 171 7.46 0.38 -9.95
N VAL A 172 7.56 0.79 -8.69
CA VAL A 172 8.75 0.60 -7.84
C VAL A 172 8.38 0.08 -6.46
N ALA A 173 9.31 -0.60 -5.82
CA ALA A 173 9.20 -0.98 -4.42
C ALA A 173 9.40 0.24 -3.50
N GLY A 174 8.53 0.36 -2.49
CA GLY A 174 8.77 1.26 -1.36
C GLY A 174 9.88 0.75 -0.43
N GLU A 175 10.19 1.51 0.61
CA GLU A 175 11.29 1.18 1.53
C GLU A 175 11.01 -0.10 2.34
N LEU A 176 9.77 -0.34 2.75
CA LEU A 176 9.38 -1.56 3.47
C LEU A 176 9.51 -2.76 2.55
N MET A 177 8.92 -2.70 1.35
CA MET A 177 9.01 -3.76 0.35
C MET A 177 10.46 -4.08 -0.02
N ALA A 178 11.27 -3.06 -0.33
CA ALA A 178 12.66 -3.24 -0.69
C ALA A 178 13.49 -3.83 0.47
N ASN A 179 13.19 -3.47 1.72
CA ASN A 179 13.84 -4.05 2.89
C ASN A 179 13.48 -5.52 3.08
N GLU A 180 12.20 -5.89 2.95
CA GLU A 180 11.77 -7.28 3.08
C GLU A 180 12.35 -8.17 1.99
N ILE A 181 12.39 -7.69 0.73
CA ILE A 181 13.06 -8.40 -0.37
C ILE A 181 14.55 -8.61 -0.05
N ARG A 182 15.28 -7.57 0.37
CA ARG A 182 16.71 -7.69 0.73
C ARG A 182 16.96 -8.67 1.87
N LYS A 183 16.09 -8.70 2.89
CA LYS A 183 16.21 -9.66 4.00
C LYS A 183 16.00 -11.10 3.52
N LEU A 184 15.02 -11.32 2.65
CA LEU A 184 14.76 -12.64 2.06
C LEU A 184 15.93 -13.09 1.18
N ASP A 185 16.43 -12.21 0.32
CA ASP A 185 17.60 -12.48 -0.52
C ASP A 185 18.81 -12.89 0.34
N ARG A 186 19.06 -12.16 1.44
CA ARG A 186 20.15 -12.49 2.36
C ARG A 186 19.96 -13.85 3.03
N ALA A 187 18.73 -14.22 3.38
CA ALA A 187 18.43 -15.50 4.02
C ALA A 187 18.50 -16.68 3.04
N LEU A 188 18.12 -16.48 1.77
CA LEU A 188 18.00 -17.55 0.77
C LEU A 188 19.27 -17.73 -0.07
N GLU A 189 19.85 -16.65 -0.57
CA GLU A 189 20.94 -16.70 -1.56
C GLU A 189 22.33 -16.72 -0.90
N ASN A 190 22.54 -15.93 0.15
CA ASN A 190 23.84 -15.81 0.81
C ASN A 190 23.76 -15.69 2.34
N PRO A 191 23.22 -16.72 3.03
CA PRO A 191 23.10 -16.68 4.48
C PRO A 191 24.46 -16.77 5.16
N ALA A 192 24.67 -15.91 6.16
CA ALA A 192 25.80 -16.09 7.08
C ALA A 192 25.67 -17.45 7.78
N ARG A 193 26.78 -18.21 7.85
CA ARG A 193 26.78 -19.57 8.39
C ARG A 193 27.37 -19.63 9.80
N PRO A 194 26.86 -20.51 10.70
CA PRO A 194 25.77 -21.45 10.47
C PRO A 194 24.39 -20.76 10.35
N CYS A 195 23.56 -21.23 9.42
CA CYS A 195 22.21 -20.71 9.19
C CYS A 195 21.19 -21.71 9.75
N ILE A 196 20.33 -21.26 10.66
CA ILE A 196 19.32 -22.08 11.34
C ILE A 196 17.94 -21.51 10.99
N ALA A 197 17.04 -22.37 10.50
CA ALA A 197 15.64 -22.03 10.30
C ALA A 197 14.80 -22.60 11.46
N VAL A 198 13.95 -21.76 12.05
CA VAL A 198 13.00 -22.16 13.10
C VAL A 198 11.59 -22.01 12.54
N LEU A 199 10.91 -23.13 12.35
CA LEU A 199 9.55 -23.20 11.81
C LEU A 199 8.59 -23.60 12.93
N GLY A 200 7.44 -22.92 12.99
CA GLY A 200 6.38 -23.18 13.97
C GLY A 200 5.04 -22.65 13.49
N GLY A 201 3.99 -22.87 14.28
CA GLY A 201 2.61 -22.53 13.92
C GLY A 201 1.73 -23.76 13.70
N VAL A 202 0.44 -23.53 13.44
CA VAL A 202 -0.57 -24.61 13.32
C VAL A 202 -0.88 -25.00 11.87
N LYS A 203 -0.36 -24.25 10.90
CA LYS A 203 -0.57 -24.50 9.48
C LYS A 203 0.64 -25.22 8.93
N VAL A 204 0.57 -26.54 8.91
CA VAL A 204 1.68 -27.40 8.48
C VAL A 204 1.89 -27.33 6.97
N ASP A 205 0.84 -26.98 6.21
CA ASP A 205 0.85 -26.99 4.74
C ASP A 205 1.28 -25.64 4.09
N ASP A 206 1.49 -24.59 4.89
CA ASP A 206 1.99 -23.27 4.44
C ASP A 206 3.51 -23.34 4.16
#